data_AF-A0A6A8AJU2-F1
#
_entry.id   AF-A0A6A8AJU2-F1
#
_cell.length_a   1.000
_cell.length_b   1.000
_cell.length_c   1.000
_cell.angle_alpha   90.00
_cell.angle_beta   90.00
_cell.angle_gamma   90.00
#
_symmetry.space_group_name_H-M   'P 1'
#
loop_
_entity.id
_entity.type
_entity.pdbx_description
1 polymer ?
#
loop_
_entity_poly.entity_id
_entity_poly.type
_entity_poly.pdbx_seq_one_letter_code
_entity_poly.pdbx_strand_id
1 'polypeptide(L)'
;MNEANNGCSALIVYGSHAPGGENHTRLASLDGVWRKGFVQGTRHASDDDIGPGNDLIEAWVLEFTRPQADLYSAEYEAWARGLYDIWMKLDSVMGTGTARDSRQWWPEGSNAIAGTAGMKVANIYLSLQRFPDLANRDEQPHPDDEYDLAKLWRQVLTGEKKYDSSHFIALIKDAHPDSFDAMFGDLPDGGRFLERLKRLFVDHQLNGPSMLTPGGQNFYHYVYPLARNARPLEELVELGRKDIAQCAGVLRASGKTDHAAVLEKLTFVADKRENPAPSAAEQAMEEFADDLCYSGPTRPRWHYCLGEACYGIAADYVLKRWLMLFLFQPSPPQPRPTGGLLSLLRLRRLPLPLDLEPSYALWKAGGRYDFDGNTCFVYEVERREG
;
A
#
# COMPACT_ATOMS: atom_id res chain seq x y z
N MET A 1 7.26 17.90 -9.91
CA MET A 1 7.05 16.45 -9.72
C MET A 1 8.09 16.01 -8.70
N ASN A 2 7.69 15.52 -7.52
CA ASN A 2 8.65 14.94 -6.58
C ASN A 2 9.12 13.63 -7.19
N GLU A 3 10.33 13.61 -7.73
CA GLU A 3 10.97 12.37 -8.15
C GLU A 3 11.17 11.52 -6.89
N ALA A 4 10.56 10.33 -6.84
CA ALA A 4 10.84 9.36 -5.79
C ALA A 4 12.35 9.03 -5.77
N ASN A 5 12.86 8.50 -4.64
CA ASN A 5 14.29 8.29 -4.38
C ASN A 5 15.09 7.81 -5.61
N ASN A 6 14.64 6.84 -6.39
CA ASN A 6 15.44 6.34 -7.53
C ASN A 6 15.22 7.08 -8.87
N GLY A 7 14.21 7.95 -8.96
CA GLY A 7 13.98 8.82 -10.13
C GLY A 7 14.85 10.09 -10.10
N CYS A 8 15.43 10.41 -8.94
CA CYS A 8 16.35 11.53 -8.81
C CYS A 8 17.62 11.27 -9.62
N SER A 9 18.01 12.23 -10.45
CA SER A 9 19.24 12.16 -11.26
C SER A 9 20.42 12.86 -10.60
N ALA A 10 20.47 12.91 -9.26
CA ALA A 10 21.50 13.66 -8.53
C ALA A 10 21.82 13.00 -7.19
N LEU A 11 23.10 13.04 -6.80
CA LEU A 11 23.62 12.56 -5.53
C LEU A 11 24.27 13.73 -4.76
N ILE A 12 23.77 14.02 -3.56
CA ILE A 12 24.41 14.86 -2.56
C ILE A 12 25.59 14.11 -1.97
N VAL A 13 26.73 14.80 -1.96
CA VAL A 13 28.02 14.31 -1.49
C VAL A 13 28.61 15.34 -0.53
N TYR A 14 29.05 14.86 0.63
CA TYR A 14 29.45 15.70 1.75
C TYR A 14 30.58 15.02 2.54
N GLY A 15 31.22 15.79 3.45
CA GLY A 15 32.30 15.30 4.29
C GLY A 15 33.47 14.66 3.52
N SER A 16 33.91 13.49 3.96
CA SER A 16 35.00 12.72 3.34
C SER A 16 34.68 12.19 1.95
N HIS A 17 33.42 12.19 1.52
CA HIS A 17 33.03 11.80 0.17
C HIS A 17 33.07 12.97 -0.85
N ALA A 18 33.04 14.22 -0.37
CA ALA A 18 33.09 15.40 -1.23
C ALA A 18 34.42 15.49 -2.00
N PRO A 19 34.48 16.20 -3.15
CA PRO A 19 35.72 16.42 -3.88
C PRO A 19 36.88 16.87 -2.99
N GLY A 20 37.98 16.11 -3.01
CA GLY A 20 39.15 16.33 -2.16
C GLY A 20 39.14 15.59 -0.82
N GLY A 21 38.04 14.94 -0.45
CA GLY A 21 37.94 14.08 0.73
C GLY A 21 38.54 12.69 0.55
N GLU A 22 38.88 12.03 1.66
CA GLU A 22 39.55 10.72 1.68
C GLU A 22 38.77 9.60 0.97
N ASN A 23 37.43 9.63 1.04
CA ASN A 23 36.55 8.64 0.44
C ASN A 23 36.00 9.05 -0.94
N HIS A 24 36.42 10.19 -1.49
CA HIS A 24 35.93 10.70 -2.77
C HIS A 24 36.19 9.75 -3.96
N THR A 25 37.30 9.02 -3.92
CA THR A 25 37.71 8.08 -4.97
C THR A 25 36.67 6.98 -5.24
N ARG A 26 35.83 6.67 -4.25
CA ARG A 26 34.70 5.73 -4.39
C ARG A 26 33.62 6.22 -5.37
N LEU A 27 33.49 7.54 -5.51
CA LEU A 27 32.46 8.20 -6.32
C LEU A 27 33.05 8.88 -7.58
N ALA A 28 34.35 9.15 -7.59
CA ALA A 28 35.03 9.89 -8.67
C ALA A 28 34.95 9.21 -10.05
N SER A 29 34.67 7.91 -10.11
CA SER A 29 34.52 7.15 -11.36
C SER A 29 33.12 7.22 -11.98
N LEU A 30 32.18 7.92 -11.34
CA LEU A 30 30.82 8.06 -11.84
C LEU A 30 30.73 9.22 -12.83
N ASP A 31 30.16 8.95 -14.00
CA ASP A 31 29.94 9.95 -15.04
C ASP A 31 28.83 10.92 -14.63
N GLY A 32 29.18 12.19 -14.46
CA GLY A 32 28.23 13.26 -14.10
C GLY A 32 28.90 14.61 -13.95
N VAL A 33 28.11 15.62 -13.61
CA VAL A 33 28.57 17.00 -13.41
C VAL A 33 28.57 17.34 -11.93
N TRP A 34 29.74 17.68 -11.40
CA TRP A 34 29.88 18.16 -10.02
C TRP A 34 29.46 19.62 -9.91
N ARG A 35 28.56 19.92 -8.98
CA ARG A 35 28.11 21.27 -8.66
C ARG A 35 28.20 21.54 -7.16
N LYS A 36 28.45 22.80 -6.81
CA LYS A 36 28.29 23.29 -5.44
C LYS A 36 26.87 23.79 -5.21
N GLY A 37 26.45 23.74 -3.96
CA GLY A 37 25.16 24.28 -3.54
C GLY A 37 24.93 24.12 -2.05
N PHE A 38 23.66 24.21 -1.67
CA PHE A 38 23.20 24.09 -0.29
C PHE A 38 22.19 22.96 -0.19
N VAL A 39 22.26 22.19 0.89
CA VAL A 39 21.31 21.14 1.23
C VAL A 39 20.64 21.51 2.54
N GLN A 40 19.33 21.26 2.63
CA GLN A 40 18.62 21.42 3.89
C GLN A 40 18.85 20.20 4.79
N GLY A 41 19.47 20.40 5.95
CA GLY A 41 19.81 19.34 6.89
C GLY A 41 20.41 19.88 8.18
N THR A 42 20.87 18.98 9.06
CA THR A 42 21.64 19.36 10.25
C THR A 42 22.91 18.51 10.29
N ARG A 43 24.04 19.16 10.62
CA ARG A 43 25.31 18.47 10.89
C ARG A 43 25.32 18.03 12.34
N HIS A 44 25.56 16.74 12.57
CA HIS A 44 25.54 16.15 13.90
C HIS A 44 26.95 16.08 14.50
N ALA A 45 27.57 14.89 14.55
CA ALA A 45 28.81 14.68 15.28
C ALA A 45 30.08 14.91 14.43
N SER A 46 29.98 14.80 13.10
CA SER A 46 31.09 14.97 12.17
C SER A 46 30.63 15.54 10.82
N ASP A 47 31.59 15.87 9.96
CA ASP A 47 31.32 16.34 8.60
C ASP A 47 30.71 15.26 7.70
N ASP A 48 30.82 13.96 8.07
CA ASP A 48 30.18 12.82 7.41
C ASP A 48 28.80 12.47 8.00
N ASP A 49 28.29 13.33 8.88
CA ASP A 49 27.10 13.06 9.69
C ASP A 49 26.05 14.17 9.49
N ILE A 50 25.63 14.35 8.24
CA ILE A 50 24.50 15.20 7.86
C ILE A 50 23.23 14.36 7.87
N GLY A 51 22.13 14.90 8.40
CA GLY A 51 20.82 14.27 8.41
C GLY A 51 19.66 15.25 8.30
N PRO A 52 18.41 14.80 8.55
CA PRO A 52 17.24 15.67 8.59
C PRO A 52 17.42 16.84 9.56
N GLY A 53 17.07 18.04 9.07
CA GLY A 53 17.22 19.28 9.79
C GLY A 53 16.78 20.47 8.95
N ASN A 54 16.88 21.67 9.50
CA ASN A 54 16.43 22.90 8.85
C ASN A 54 17.58 23.87 8.50
N ASP A 55 18.83 23.50 8.78
CA ASP A 55 19.98 24.34 8.46
C ASP A 55 20.33 24.22 6.97
N LEU A 56 20.97 25.26 6.44
CA LEU A 56 21.55 25.21 5.10
C LEU A 56 23.03 24.82 5.22
N ILE A 57 23.37 23.66 4.67
CA ILE A 57 24.72 23.12 4.71
C ILE A 57 25.31 23.16 3.30
N GLU A 58 26.49 23.76 3.16
CA GLU A 58 27.25 23.70 1.91
C GLU A 58 27.62 22.24 1.60
N ALA A 59 27.28 21.80 0.38
CA ALA A 59 27.54 20.46 -0.08
C ALA A 59 27.88 20.44 -1.57
N TRP A 60 28.40 19.31 -2.01
CA TRP A 60 28.55 19.02 -3.43
C TRP A 60 27.41 18.12 -3.91
N VAL A 61 27.04 18.27 -5.17
CA VAL A 61 26.09 17.38 -5.83
C VAL A 61 26.72 16.87 -7.11
N LEU A 62 26.65 15.57 -7.33
CA LEU A 62 26.93 14.92 -8.60
C LEU A 62 25.60 14.77 -9.36
N GLU A 63 25.41 15.55 -10.43
CA GLU A 63 24.24 15.44 -11.31
C GLU A 63 24.52 14.47 -12.47
N PHE A 64 23.69 13.45 -12.61
CA PHE A 64 23.66 12.56 -13.77
C PHE A 64 22.89 13.24 -14.91
N THR A 65 23.44 13.17 -16.12
CA THR A 65 22.82 13.78 -17.29
C THR A 65 21.49 13.11 -17.61
N ARG A 66 20.41 13.89 -17.65
CA ARG A 66 19.08 13.44 -18.06
C ARG A 66 18.84 13.79 -19.54
N PRO A 67 18.36 12.86 -20.38
CA PRO A 67 18.03 13.16 -21.76
C PRO A 67 16.86 14.14 -21.85
N GLN A 68 16.83 14.95 -22.91
CA GLN A 68 15.67 15.77 -23.29
C GLN A 68 14.70 14.90 -24.10
N ALA A 69 14.16 13.86 -23.47
CA ALA A 69 13.26 12.90 -24.09
C ALA A 69 11.92 12.88 -23.35
N ASP A 70 10.85 12.58 -24.09
CA ASP A 70 9.52 12.39 -23.51
C ASP A 70 9.52 11.20 -22.56
N LEU A 71 8.70 11.29 -21.50
CA LEU A 71 8.45 10.18 -20.59
C LEU A 71 7.97 8.96 -21.39
N TYR A 72 8.46 7.78 -21.03
CA TYR A 72 8.16 6.49 -21.69
C TYR A 72 8.67 6.34 -23.14
N SER A 73 9.50 7.27 -23.62
CA SER A 73 10.26 7.04 -24.86
C SER A 73 11.36 5.99 -24.64
N ALA A 74 11.76 5.27 -25.69
CA ALA A 74 12.84 4.28 -25.61
C ALA A 74 14.16 4.88 -25.07
N GLU A 75 14.44 6.15 -25.40
CA GLU A 75 15.59 6.89 -24.87
C GLU A 75 15.45 7.14 -23.36
N TYR A 76 14.28 7.60 -22.90
CA TYR A 76 14.01 7.80 -21.48
C TYR A 76 14.09 6.49 -20.69
N GLU A 77 13.54 5.40 -21.21
CA GLU A 77 13.60 4.08 -20.55
C GLU A 77 15.03 3.53 -20.48
N ALA A 78 15.82 3.66 -21.55
CA ALA A 78 17.22 3.27 -21.53
C ALA A 78 18.03 4.07 -20.49
N TRP A 79 17.75 5.37 -20.38
CA TRP A 79 18.33 6.21 -19.34
C TRP A 79 17.88 5.80 -17.94
N ALA A 80 16.59 5.52 -17.72
CA ALA A 80 16.05 5.10 -16.43
C ALA A 80 16.66 3.77 -15.95
N ARG A 81 16.86 2.81 -16.86
CA ARG A 81 17.62 1.57 -16.60
C ARG A 81 19.06 1.87 -16.17
N GLY A 82 19.78 2.69 -16.94
CA GLY A 82 21.16 3.06 -16.59
C GLY A 82 21.27 3.80 -15.25
N LEU A 83 20.30 4.68 -14.94
CA LEU A 83 20.23 5.37 -13.66
C LEU A 83 19.98 4.39 -12.51
N TYR A 84 19.10 3.41 -12.69
CA TYR A 84 18.86 2.34 -11.72
C TYR A 84 20.13 1.55 -11.43
N ASP A 85 20.90 1.17 -12.46
CA ASP A 85 22.16 0.44 -12.30
C ASP A 85 23.21 1.25 -11.51
N ILE A 86 23.30 2.55 -11.78
CA ILE A 86 24.16 3.47 -11.01
C ILE A 86 23.74 3.45 -9.53
N TRP A 87 22.44 3.54 -9.25
CA TRP A 87 21.91 3.53 -7.90
C TRP A 87 22.17 2.21 -7.15
N MET A 88 21.98 1.06 -7.81
CA MET A 88 22.28 -0.24 -7.21
C MET A 88 23.77 -0.43 -6.93
N LYS A 89 24.62 0.04 -7.84
CA LYS A 89 26.07 0.03 -7.64
C LYS A 89 26.47 0.92 -6.46
N LEU A 90 25.89 2.11 -6.35
CA LEU A 90 26.13 3.02 -5.24
C LEU A 90 25.68 2.43 -3.89
N ASP A 91 24.51 1.78 -3.83
CA ASP A 91 24.04 1.08 -2.63
C ASP A 91 25.06 0.02 -2.18
N SER A 92 25.64 -0.72 -3.12
CA SER A 92 26.71 -1.69 -2.84
C SER A 92 28.03 -1.04 -2.39
N VAL A 93 28.41 0.11 -2.96
CA VAL A 93 29.68 0.81 -2.64
C VAL A 93 29.61 1.48 -1.26
N MET A 94 28.47 2.04 -0.90
CA MET A 94 28.25 2.71 0.39
C MET A 94 28.08 1.69 1.52
N GLY A 95 27.63 0.48 1.20
CA GLY A 95 27.61 -0.66 2.10
C GLY A 95 26.41 -0.66 3.06
N THR A 96 26.25 -1.80 3.75
CA THR A 96 25.05 -2.11 4.56
C THR A 96 24.85 -1.25 5.81
N GLY A 97 25.82 -0.40 6.16
CA GLY A 97 25.70 0.55 7.27
C GLY A 97 25.02 1.87 6.89
N THR A 98 24.66 2.03 5.62
CA THR A 98 24.04 3.26 5.09
C THR A 98 22.76 2.95 4.33
N ALA A 99 21.90 3.95 4.20
CA ALA A 99 20.71 3.88 3.36
C ALA A 99 20.53 5.17 2.57
N ARG A 100 19.93 5.04 1.38
CA ARG A 100 19.60 6.15 0.51
C ARG A 100 18.32 6.88 0.97
N ASP A 101 18.39 8.20 0.98
CA ASP A 101 17.28 9.12 1.25
C ASP A 101 17.24 10.21 0.18
N SER A 102 16.12 10.94 0.06
CA SER A 102 16.02 12.12 -0.79
C SER A 102 16.00 13.39 0.04
N ARG A 103 16.68 14.43 -0.47
CA ARG A 103 16.77 15.74 0.18
C ARG A 103 16.61 16.86 -0.81
N GLN A 104 16.08 17.96 -0.30
CA GLN A 104 16.01 19.22 -1.01
C GLN A 104 17.40 19.85 -1.09
N TRP A 105 17.75 20.37 -2.25
CA TRP A 105 19.00 21.09 -2.47
C TRP A 105 18.82 22.26 -3.44
N TRP A 106 19.73 23.23 -3.33
CA TRP A 106 19.75 24.46 -4.13
C TRP A 106 21.14 24.62 -4.75
N PRO A 107 21.25 24.73 -6.08
CA PRO A 107 22.51 25.06 -6.74
C PRO A 107 23.05 26.41 -6.27
N GLU A 108 24.39 26.56 -6.28
CA GLU A 108 25.05 27.84 -6.02
C GLU A 108 24.44 28.97 -6.87
N GLY A 109 24.20 30.12 -6.24
CA GLY A 109 23.50 31.27 -6.85
C GLY A 109 21.98 31.23 -6.76
N SER A 110 21.37 30.14 -6.26
CA SER A 110 19.93 30.05 -6.00
C SER A 110 19.56 30.72 -4.67
N ASN A 111 18.36 31.31 -4.58
CA ASN A 111 17.87 31.95 -3.35
C ASN A 111 17.23 30.91 -2.41
N ALA A 112 18.05 30.24 -1.59
CA ALA A 112 17.60 29.21 -0.66
C ALA A 112 16.70 29.71 0.48
N ILE A 113 16.56 31.04 0.68
CA ILE A 113 15.79 31.64 1.78
C ILE A 113 14.32 31.91 1.35
N ALA A 114 14.00 31.88 0.06
CA ALA A 114 12.70 32.25 -0.50
C ALA A 114 11.82 31.05 -0.95
N GLY A 115 11.79 29.98 -0.16
CA GLY A 115 10.91 28.82 -0.41
C GLY A 115 11.41 27.85 -1.48
N THR A 116 10.49 27.26 -2.26
CA THR A 116 10.78 26.18 -3.23
C THR A 116 11.41 26.65 -4.55
N ALA A 117 11.65 27.94 -4.71
CA ALA A 117 12.21 28.49 -5.95
C ALA A 117 13.65 28.00 -6.18
N GLY A 118 13.89 27.33 -7.31
CA GLY A 118 15.21 26.75 -7.66
C GLY A 118 15.57 25.48 -6.88
N MET A 119 14.68 24.99 -6.02
CA MET A 119 14.86 23.76 -5.27
C MET A 119 14.80 22.55 -6.21
N LYS A 120 15.76 21.65 -6.03
CA LYS A 120 15.78 20.32 -6.66
C LYS A 120 15.77 19.25 -5.57
N VAL A 121 15.46 18.01 -5.96
CA VAL A 121 15.57 16.84 -5.08
C VAL A 121 16.77 16.01 -5.54
N ALA A 122 17.57 15.56 -4.60
CA ALA A 122 18.72 14.70 -4.86
C ALA A 122 18.80 13.61 -3.79
N ASN A 123 19.42 12.49 -4.13
CA ASN A 123 19.68 11.43 -3.19
C ASN A 123 20.83 11.78 -2.25
N ILE A 124 20.81 11.20 -1.06
CA ILE A 124 21.88 11.28 -0.05
C ILE A 124 22.01 9.92 0.62
N TYR A 125 23.22 9.55 1.02
CA TYR A 125 23.45 8.35 1.85
C TYR A 125 23.56 8.75 3.31
N LEU A 126 22.77 8.12 4.17
CA LEU A 126 22.70 8.39 5.61
C LEU A 126 23.08 7.16 6.42
N SER A 127 23.68 7.34 7.58
CA SER A 127 24.05 6.24 8.48
C SER A 127 22.84 5.59 9.15
N LEU A 128 22.72 4.27 9.03
CA LEU A 128 21.68 3.47 9.70
C LEU A 128 21.86 3.40 11.21
N GLN A 129 23.07 3.66 11.72
CA GLN A 129 23.30 3.74 13.17
C GLN A 129 22.52 4.92 13.78
N ARG A 130 22.41 6.02 13.03
CA ARG A 130 21.72 7.24 13.48
C ARG A 130 20.25 7.27 13.05
N PHE A 131 19.97 6.76 11.85
CA PHE A 131 18.62 6.73 11.26
C PHE A 131 18.19 5.27 11.02
N PRO A 132 17.97 4.49 12.09
CA PRO A 132 17.64 3.07 11.97
C PRO A 132 16.27 2.83 11.29
N ASP A 133 15.41 3.83 11.26
CA ASP A 133 14.14 3.83 10.54
C ASP A 133 14.33 3.67 9.02
N LEU A 134 15.45 4.16 8.46
CA LEU A 134 15.75 4.03 7.03
C LEU A 134 15.98 2.57 6.60
N ALA A 135 16.35 1.68 7.52
CA ALA A 135 16.55 0.25 7.24
C ALA A 135 15.25 -0.48 6.84
N ASN A 136 14.10 0.14 7.11
CA ASN A 136 12.78 -0.41 6.81
C ASN A 136 12.09 0.27 5.63
N ARG A 137 12.82 1.07 4.86
CA ARG A 137 12.28 1.71 3.66
C ARG A 137 12.00 0.72 2.56
N ASP A 138 11.04 1.12 1.74
CA ASP A 138 10.65 0.37 0.57
C ASP A 138 11.71 0.50 -0.53
N GLU A 139 12.09 -0.64 -1.05
CA GLU A 139 12.88 -0.79 -2.27
C GLU A 139 12.03 -0.36 -3.47
N GLN A 140 12.71 0.03 -4.53
CA GLN A 140 12.07 0.33 -5.80
C GLN A 140 12.26 -0.87 -6.74
N PRO A 141 11.23 -1.24 -7.52
CA PRO A 141 11.38 -2.27 -8.53
C PRO A 141 12.39 -1.83 -9.60
N HIS A 142 12.97 -2.80 -10.30
CA HIS A 142 13.72 -2.52 -11.52
C HIS A 142 12.75 -1.94 -12.57
N PRO A 143 13.15 -0.96 -13.40
CA PRO A 143 12.25 -0.38 -14.42
C PRO A 143 11.59 -1.42 -15.33
N ASP A 144 12.32 -2.47 -15.73
CA ASP A 144 11.78 -3.57 -16.55
C ASP A 144 10.78 -4.47 -15.82
N ASP A 145 10.79 -4.46 -14.48
CA ASP A 145 9.95 -5.30 -13.64
C ASP A 145 8.77 -4.54 -13.01
N GLU A 146 8.74 -3.20 -13.14
CA GLU A 146 7.76 -2.33 -12.46
C GLU A 146 6.31 -2.75 -12.73
N TYR A 147 6.06 -3.26 -13.92
CA TYR A 147 4.73 -3.72 -14.36
C TYR A 147 4.51 -5.24 -14.23
N ASP A 148 5.54 -6.04 -13.92
CA ASP A 148 5.39 -7.47 -13.64
C ASP A 148 4.98 -7.68 -12.18
N LEU A 149 3.74 -7.30 -11.87
CA LEU A 149 3.18 -7.37 -10.51
C LEU A 149 3.23 -8.79 -9.94
N ALA A 150 3.15 -9.83 -10.78
CA ALA A 150 3.25 -11.22 -10.34
C ALA A 150 4.67 -11.58 -9.89
N LYS A 151 5.71 -11.06 -10.55
CA LYS A 151 7.11 -11.19 -10.11
C LYS A 151 7.33 -10.42 -8.81
N LEU A 152 6.96 -9.14 -8.76
CA LEU A 152 7.12 -8.30 -7.56
C LEU A 152 6.37 -8.91 -6.35
N TRP A 153 5.19 -9.47 -6.59
CA TRP A 153 4.38 -10.12 -5.55
C TRP A 153 5.08 -11.33 -4.96
N ARG A 154 5.65 -12.19 -5.81
CA ARG A 154 6.41 -13.37 -5.37
C ARG A 154 7.60 -12.96 -4.50
N GLN A 155 8.35 -11.92 -4.89
CA GLN A 155 9.50 -11.44 -4.12
C GLN A 155 9.08 -10.87 -2.75
N VAL A 156 7.93 -10.20 -2.67
CA VAL A 156 7.39 -9.70 -1.40
C VAL A 156 6.82 -10.83 -0.53
N LEU A 157 6.15 -11.81 -1.13
CA LEU A 157 5.57 -12.95 -0.43
C LEU A 157 6.65 -13.83 0.21
N THR A 158 7.78 -14.04 -0.48
CA THR A 158 8.93 -14.80 0.03
C THR A 158 9.80 -13.99 1.00
N GLY A 159 9.59 -12.67 1.08
CA GLY A 159 10.40 -11.75 1.88
C GLY A 159 11.77 -11.42 1.26
N GLU A 160 11.97 -11.75 -0.03
CA GLU A 160 13.17 -11.37 -0.80
C GLU A 160 13.31 -9.85 -0.92
N LYS A 161 12.18 -9.16 -1.12
CA LYS A 161 12.12 -7.72 -1.36
C LYS A 161 11.06 -7.04 -0.51
N LYS A 162 11.28 -5.76 -0.18
CA LYS A 162 10.29 -4.90 0.47
C LYS A 162 9.83 -3.81 -0.49
N TYR A 163 8.70 -3.97 -1.15
CA TYR A 163 8.15 -2.93 -2.04
C TYR A 163 7.05 -2.11 -1.36
N ASP A 164 6.86 -0.88 -1.85
CA ASP A 164 5.71 -0.05 -1.48
C ASP A 164 4.40 -0.81 -1.79
N SER A 165 3.47 -0.84 -0.83
CA SER A 165 2.25 -1.63 -0.99
C SER A 165 1.33 -1.12 -2.10
N SER A 166 1.41 0.18 -2.45
CA SER A 166 0.58 0.78 -3.49
C SER A 166 0.89 0.23 -4.89
N HIS A 167 2.09 -0.31 -5.13
CA HIS A 167 2.41 -1.00 -6.39
C HIS A 167 1.44 -2.17 -6.67
N PHE A 168 0.90 -2.77 -5.62
CA PHE A 168 0.05 -3.96 -5.74
C PHE A 168 -1.44 -3.64 -5.87
N ILE A 169 -1.84 -2.35 -5.93
CA ILE A 169 -3.26 -1.97 -6.04
C ILE A 169 -3.94 -2.62 -7.25
N ALA A 170 -3.21 -2.85 -8.34
CA ALA A 170 -3.73 -3.48 -9.55
C ALA A 170 -3.48 -5.00 -9.62
N LEU A 171 -2.78 -5.61 -8.65
CA LEU A 171 -2.32 -7.01 -8.69
C LEU A 171 -3.43 -8.01 -9.01
N ILE A 172 -4.56 -7.93 -8.31
CA ILE A 172 -5.69 -8.85 -8.52
C ILE A 172 -6.52 -8.43 -9.73
N LYS A 173 -6.67 -7.12 -9.93
CA LYS A 173 -7.47 -6.54 -11.00
C LYS A 173 -6.92 -6.88 -12.39
N ASP A 174 -5.60 -6.88 -12.54
CA ASP A 174 -4.92 -7.10 -13.82
C ASP A 174 -4.54 -8.57 -14.03
N ALA A 175 -4.73 -9.42 -13.01
CA ALA A 175 -4.46 -10.85 -13.09
C ALA A 175 -5.65 -11.62 -13.72
N HIS A 176 -5.32 -12.64 -14.52
CA HIS A 176 -6.33 -13.55 -15.05
C HIS A 176 -6.82 -14.50 -13.94
N PRO A 177 -8.12 -14.82 -13.83
CA PRO A 177 -8.62 -15.71 -12.77
C PRO A 177 -7.92 -17.07 -12.70
N ASP A 178 -7.49 -17.62 -13.84
CA ASP A 178 -6.74 -18.89 -13.91
C ASP A 178 -5.34 -18.82 -13.26
N SER A 179 -4.76 -17.62 -13.07
CA SER A 179 -3.47 -17.47 -12.39
C SER A 179 -3.61 -17.33 -10.87
N PHE A 180 -4.82 -17.19 -10.32
CA PHE A 180 -5.02 -16.95 -8.89
C PHE A 180 -4.45 -18.06 -8.03
N ASP A 181 -4.65 -19.33 -8.40
CA ASP A 181 -4.12 -20.46 -7.62
C ASP A 181 -2.59 -20.41 -7.55
N ALA A 182 -1.91 -20.08 -8.64
CA ALA A 182 -0.45 -19.95 -8.68
C ALA A 182 0.05 -18.71 -7.92
N MET A 183 -0.71 -17.60 -7.92
CA MET A 183 -0.31 -16.35 -7.26
C MET A 183 -0.55 -16.38 -5.75
N PHE A 184 -1.64 -17.00 -5.30
CA PHE A 184 -2.13 -16.87 -3.92
C PHE A 184 -2.22 -18.21 -3.18
N GLY A 185 -1.94 -19.35 -3.84
CA GLY A 185 -2.00 -20.68 -3.24
C GLY A 185 -1.04 -20.87 -2.06
N ASP A 186 0.10 -20.17 -2.06
CA ASP A 186 1.11 -20.24 -1.00
C ASP A 186 0.81 -19.32 0.21
N LEU A 187 -0.31 -18.59 0.19
CA LEU A 187 -0.73 -17.79 1.34
C LEU A 187 -1.07 -18.68 2.55
N PRO A 188 -0.79 -18.23 3.79
CA PRO A 188 -1.28 -18.92 4.98
C PRO A 188 -2.81 -19.01 4.97
N ASP A 189 -3.37 -20.23 4.94
CA ASP A 189 -4.82 -20.47 4.75
C ASP A 189 -5.39 -19.89 3.43
N GLY A 190 -4.54 -19.85 2.39
CA GLY A 190 -4.84 -19.27 1.08
C GLY A 190 -6.04 -19.90 0.36
N GLY A 191 -6.41 -21.14 0.70
CA GLY A 191 -7.61 -21.79 0.17
C GLY A 191 -8.89 -21.00 0.44
N ARG A 192 -9.05 -20.43 1.64
CA ARG A 192 -10.23 -19.61 2.00
C ARG A 192 -10.23 -18.28 1.27
N PHE A 193 -9.05 -17.67 1.10
CA PHE A 193 -8.89 -16.47 0.30
C PHE A 193 -9.30 -16.72 -1.16
N LEU A 194 -8.75 -17.78 -1.76
CA LEU A 194 -9.03 -18.18 -3.13
C LEU A 194 -10.51 -18.49 -3.35
N GLU A 195 -11.17 -19.15 -2.40
CA GLU A 195 -12.62 -19.41 -2.46
C GLU A 195 -13.43 -18.11 -2.54
N ARG A 196 -13.14 -17.15 -1.64
CA ARG A 196 -13.79 -15.84 -1.64
C ARG A 196 -13.49 -15.04 -2.91
N LEU A 197 -12.24 -15.05 -3.35
CA LEU A 197 -11.82 -14.35 -4.55
C LEU A 197 -12.52 -14.92 -5.80
N LYS A 198 -12.53 -16.24 -5.98
CA LYS A 198 -13.23 -16.88 -7.10
C LYS A 198 -14.74 -16.61 -7.04
N ARG A 199 -15.35 -16.69 -5.86
CA ARG A 199 -16.77 -16.34 -5.66
C ARG A 199 -17.06 -14.89 -6.04
N LEU A 200 -16.20 -13.93 -5.68
CA LEU A 200 -16.34 -12.53 -6.07
C LEU A 200 -16.42 -12.39 -7.60
N PHE A 201 -15.50 -13.01 -8.33
CA PHE A 201 -15.50 -12.94 -9.79
C PHE A 201 -16.72 -13.61 -10.42
N VAL A 202 -17.17 -14.76 -9.90
CA VAL A 202 -18.40 -15.43 -10.35
C VAL A 202 -19.62 -14.54 -10.10
N ASP A 203 -19.73 -13.95 -8.92
CA ASP A 203 -20.84 -13.07 -8.54
C ASP A 203 -20.95 -11.83 -9.43
N HIS A 204 -19.83 -11.40 -10.03
CA HIS A 204 -19.70 -10.16 -10.80
C HIS A 204 -19.38 -10.37 -12.29
N GLN A 205 -19.50 -11.60 -12.79
CA GLN A 205 -19.27 -11.92 -14.21
C GLN A 205 -20.36 -11.27 -15.08
N LEU A 206 -20.02 -10.41 -16.05
CA LEU A 206 -21.01 -9.79 -16.94
C LEU A 206 -21.54 -10.80 -17.99
N ASN A 207 -22.83 -10.74 -18.31
CA ASN A 207 -23.49 -11.49 -19.38
C ASN A 207 -23.13 -10.87 -20.74
N GLY A 208 -22.02 -11.29 -21.34
CA GLY A 208 -21.58 -10.80 -22.65
C GLY A 208 -20.11 -11.16 -22.94
N PRO A 209 -19.55 -10.82 -24.12
CA PRO A 209 -18.11 -10.87 -24.32
C PRO A 209 -17.48 -10.01 -23.24
N SER A 210 -16.90 -10.70 -22.27
CA SER A 210 -16.40 -10.15 -21.03
C SER A 210 -15.52 -8.94 -21.34
N MET A 211 -15.74 -7.80 -20.68
CA MET A 211 -14.76 -6.71 -20.67
C MET A 211 -13.42 -7.14 -20.04
N LEU A 212 -13.31 -8.38 -19.55
CA LEU A 212 -12.07 -9.04 -19.15
C LEU A 212 -11.42 -9.86 -20.29
N THR A 213 -11.85 -9.72 -21.55
CA THR A 213 -11.09 -10.28 -22.68
C THR A 213 -9.78 -9.52 -22.87
N PRO A 214 -8.65 -10.24 -23.00
CA PRO A 214 -7.37 -9.62 -23.34
C PRO A 214 -7.49 -8.78 -24.62
N GLY A 215 -7.16 -7.49 -24.56
CA GLY A 215 -7.06 -6.61 -25.72
C GLY A 215 -8.22 -5.65 -25.98
N GLY A 216 -9.23 -5.60 -25.13
CA GLY A 216 -10.26 -4.54 -25.20
C GLY A 216 -9.75 -3.21 -24.60
N GLN A 217 -10.08 -2.07 -25.21
CA GLN A 217 -9.67 -0.74 -24.74
C GLN A 217 -10.23 -0.30 -23.37
N ASN A 218 -10.88 -1.20 -22.62
CA ASN A 218 -11.50 -0.94 -21.32
C ASN A 218 -11.01 -1.94 -20.25
N PHE A 219 -9.70 -2.05 -20.03
CA PHE A 219 -9.10 -2.84 -18.93
C PHE A 219 -9.40 -2.31 -17.52
N TYR A 220 -10.19 -1.24 -17.39
CA TYR A 220 -10.39 -0.54 -16.12
C TYR A 220 -11.82 -0.67 -15.60
N HIS A 221 -12.19 -1.84 -15.07
CA HIS A 221 -13.41 -1.93 -14.29
C HIS A 221 -13.14 -2.54 -12.92
N TYR A 222 -13.31 -1.70 -11.90
CA TYR A 222 -13.59 -2.16 -10.56
C TYR A 222 -14.75 -3.16 -10.60
N VAL A 223 -14.84 -4.09 -9.64
CA VAL A 223 -16.08 -4.85 -9.45
C VAL A 223 -17.15 -3.91 -8.90
N TYR A 224 -18.36 -4.02 -9.43
CA TYR A 224 -19.51 -3.21 -9.02
C TYR A 224 -20.69 -4.12 -8.70
N PRO A 225 -21.54 -3.76 -7.74
CA PRO A 225 -22.81 -4.44 -7.54
C PRO A 225 -23.61 -4.50 -8.84
N LEU A 226 -24.19 -5.66 -9.14
CA LEU A 226 -24.93 -5.89 -10.38
C LEU A 226 -26.43 -5.89 -10.14
N ALA A 227 -27.20 -5.39 -11.12
CA ALA A 227 -28.66 -5.30 -11.04
C ALA A 227 -29.32 -6.66 -10.72
N ARG A 228 -28.81 -7.76 -11.30
CA ARG A 228 -29.29 -9.13 -11.04
C ARG A 228 -29.11 -9.61 -9.60
N ASN A 229 -28.20 -8.99 -8.84
CA ASN A 229 -27.93 -9.34 -7.45
C ASN A 229 -28.77 -8.50 -6.46
N ALA A 230 -29.60 -7.56 -6.96
CA ALA A 230 -30.44 -6.70 -6.15
C ALA A 230 -31.35 -7.49 -5.20
N ARG A 231 -31.60 -6.91 -4.04
CA ARG A 231 -32.47 -7.46 -3.00
C ARG A 231 -33.51 -6.41 -2.59
N PRO A 232 -34.69 -6.82 -2.10
CA PRO A 232 -35.64 -5.90 -1.48
C PRO A 232 -35.00 -5.09 -0.36
N LEU A 233 -35.45 -3.85 -0.17
CA LEU A 233 -34.88 -2.93 0.80
C LEU A 233 -35.00 -3.48 2.24
N GLU A 234 -36.05 -4.24 2.57
CA GLU A 234 -36.13 -4.90 3.89
C GLU A 234 -35.02 -5.94 4.09
N GLU A 235 -34.65 -6.70 3.04
CA GLU A 235 -33.53 -7.63 3.11
C GLU A 235 -32.20 -6.90 3.34
N LEU A 236 -32.00 -5.74 2.70
CA LEU A 236 -30.81 -4.91 2.92
C LEU A 236 -30.74 -4.42 4.37
N VAL A 237 -31.86 -3.97 4.94
CA VAL A 237 -31.94 -3.56 6.35
C VAL A 237 -31.56 -4.71 7.29
N GLU A 238 -32.05 -5.92 7.03
CA GLU A 238 -31.69 -7.10 7.83
C GLU A 238 -30.21 -7.48 7.68
N LEU A 239 -29.62 -7.34 6.49
CA LEU A 239 -28.19 -7.56 6.27
C LEU A 239 -27.35 -6.53 7.03
N GLY A 240 -27.71 -5.24 6.96
CA GLY A 240 -27.08 -4.18 7.75
C GLY A 240 -27.15 -4.47 9.25
N ARG A 241 -28.32 -4.89 9.75
CA ARG A 241 -28.47 -5.25 11.17
C ARG A 241 -27.57 -6.41 11.59
N LYS A 242 -27.47 -7.45 10.76
CA LYS A 242 -26.59 -8.60 11.02
C LYS A 242 -25.12 -8.20 11.02
N ASP A 243 -24.69 -7.36 10.09
CA ASP A 243 -23.32 -6.84 10.03
C ASP A 243 -22.97 -6.04 11.30
N ILE A 244 -23.81 -5.07 11.68
CA ILE A 244 -23.64 -4.28 12.90
C ILE A 244 -23.60 -5.16 14.16
N ALA A 245 -24.45 -6.18 14.24
CA ALA A 245 -24.44 -7.13 15.36
C ALA A 245 -23.13 -7.94 15.43
N GLN A 246 -22.55 -8.33 14.28
CA GLN A 246 -21.24 -8.97 14.24
C GLN A 246 -20.13 -8.02 14.73
N CYS A 247 -20.12 -6.78 14.25
CA CYS A 247 -19.16 -5.75 14.68
C CYS A 247 -19.23 -5.51 16.19
N ALA A 248 -20.43 -5.36 16.75
CA ALA A 248 -20.65 -5.21 18.19
C ALA A 248 -20.15 -6.42 18.99
N GLY A 249 -20.39 -7.64 18.50
CA GLY A 249 -19.89 -8.87 19.10
C GLY A 249 -18.36 -8.92 19.20
N VAL A 250 -17.66 -8.51 18.13
CA VAL A 250 -16.19 -8.46 18.09
C VAL A 250 -15.64 -7.40 19.04
N LEU A 251 -16.23 -6.21 19.05
CA LEU A 251 -15.82 -5.13 19.95
C LEU A 251 -15.98 -5.54 21.42
N ARG A 252 -17.12 -6.13 21.79
CA ARG A 252 -17.34 -6.60 23.16
C ARG A 252 -16.33 -7.68 23.56
N ALA A 253 -16.05 -8.62 22.67
CA ALA A 253 -15.06 -9.68 22.95
C ALA A 253 -13.63 -9.14 23.08
N SER A 254 -13.35 -7.98 22.49
CA SER A 254 -12.08 -7.27 22.62
C SER A 254 -12.06 -6.31 23.83
N GLY A 255 -13.09 -6.33 24.68
CA GLY A 255 -13.19 -5.51 25.89
C GLY A 255 -13.74 -4.10 25.64
N LYS A 256 -14.17 -3.77 24.42
CA LYS A 256 -14.68 -2.44 24.03
C LYS A 256 -16.19 -2.39 24.20
N THR A 257 -16.65 -2.56 25.45
CA THR A 257 -18.07 -2.70 25.79
C THR A 257 -18.90 -1.48 25.45
N ASP A 258 -18.33 -0.28 25.56
CA ASP A 258 -19.06 0.98 25.32
C ASP A 258 -19.35 1.16 23.83
N HIS A 259 -18.36 0.91 22.96
CA HIS A 259 -18.56 0.92 21.50
C HIS A 259 -19.55 -0.17 21.06
N ALA A 260 -19.45 -1.38 21.62
CA ALA A 260 -20.42 -2.44 21.34
C ALA A 260 -21.85 -2.02 21.74
N ALA A 261 -22.02 -1.41 22.92
CA ALA A 261 -23.33 -0.98 23.42
C ALA A 261 -23.95 0.16 22.58
N VAL A 262 -23.13 1.01 21.95
CA VAL A 262 -23.61 2.02 20.99
C VAL A 262 -24.23 1.32 19.77
N LEU A 263 -23.51 0.37 19.17
CA LEU A 263 -23.97 -0.35 17.98
C LEU A 263 -25.24 -1.18 18.24
N GLU A 264 -25.39 -1.76 19.43
CA GLU A 264 -26.56 -2.57 19.79
C GLU A 264 -27.84 -1.78 20.01
N LYS A 265 -27.73 -0.47 20.26
CA LYS A 265 -28.88 0.41 20.49
C LYS A 265 -29.38 1.07 19.20
N LEU A 266 -28.75 0.79 18.07
CA LEU A 266 -29.11 1.41 16.79
C LEU A 266 -30.52 1.02 16.35
N THR A 267 -31.30 2.01 15.93
CA THR A 267 -32.53 1.81 15.15
C THR A 267 -32.17 1.71 13.67
N PHE A 268 -32.92 0.94 12.89
CA PHE A 268 -32.64 0.75 11.47
C PHE A 268 -33.77 1.32 10.63
N VAL A 269 -33.43 2.14 9.64
CA VAL A 269 -34.38 2.79 8.75
C VAL A 269 -33.92 2.62 7.30
N ALA A 270 -34.88 2.33 6.43
CA ALA A 270 -34.71 2.23 4.99
C ALA A 270 -34.81 3.62 4.35
N ASP A 271 -33.71 4.38 4.38
CA ASP A 271 -33.64 5.75 3.87
C ASP A 271 -32.19 6.15 3.59
N LYS A 272 -31.98 7.17 2.75
CA LYS A 272 -30.66 7.74 2.45
C LYS A 272 -30.53 9.11 3.09
N ARG A 273 -29.62 9.24 4.06
CA ARG A 273 -29.37 10.52 4.71
C ARG A 273 -28.45 11.39 3.87
N GLU A 274 -28.88 12.61 3.57
CA GLU A 274 -28.00 13.65 3.02
C GLU A 274 -27.23 14.31 4.17
N ASN A 275 -25.90 14.19 4.16
CA ASN A 275 -24.99 14.79 5.15
C ASN A 275 -25.22 14.29 6.60
N PRO A 276 -24.96 13.00 6.88
CA PRO A 276 -24.96 12.51 8.26
C PRO A 276 -23.99 13.31 9.15
N ALA A 277 -24.42 13.61 10.37
CA ALA A 277 -23.55 14.24 11.35
C ALA A 277 -22.66 13.17 12.02
N PRO A 278 -21.41 13.51 12.38
CA PRO A 278 -20.53 12.58 13.06
C PRO A 278 -21.19 11.94 14.28
N SER A 279 -21.16 10.61 14.38
CA SER A 279 -21.87 9.87 15.44
C SER A 279 -20.97 8.93 16.23
N ALA A 280 -21.37 8.61 17.46
CA ALA A 280 -20.68 7.60 18.26
C ALA A 280 -20.67 6.21 17.59
N ALA A 281 -21.64 5.94 16.71
CA ALA A 281 -21.71 4.70 15.94
C ALA A 281 -20.63 4.63 14.85
N GLU A 282 -20.35 5.75 14.17
CA GLU A 282 -19.23 5.83 13.23
C GLU A 282 -17.90 5.58 13.93
N GLN A 283 -17.68 6.22 15.09
CA GLN A 283 -16.49 6.00 15.90
C GLN A 283 -16.36 4.52 16.33
N ALA A 284 -17.47 3.88 16.71
CA ALA A 284 -17.46 2.45 17.04
C ALA A 284 -17.11 1.57 15.84
N MET A 285 -17.55 1.93 14.63
CA MET A 285 -17.22 1.21 13.40
C MET A 285 -15.76 1.41 12.96
N GLU A 286 -15.20 2.62 13.17
CA GLU A 286 -13.77 2.89 12.97
C GLU A 286 -12.94 2.07 13.96
N GLU A 287 -13.31 2.05 15.24
CA GLU A 287 -12.64 1.25 16.26
C GLU A 287 -12.69 -0.26 15.97
N PHE A 288 -13.80 -0.75 15.39
CA PHE A 288 -13.91 -2.11 14.89
C PHE A 288 -12.96 -2.36 13.71
N ALA A 289 -12.88 -1.42 12.76
CA ALA A 289 -11.98 -1.52 11.62
C ALA A 289 -10.52 -1.54 12.07
N ASP A 290 -10.15 -0.71 13.04
CA ASP A 290 -8.81 -0.64 13.62
C ASP A 290 -8.46 -1.92 14.38
N ASP A 291 -9.40 -2.46 15.15
CA ASP A 291 -9.21 -3.77 15.77
C ASP A 291 -9.01 -4.87 14.74
N LEU A 292 -9.73 -4.84 13.63
CA LEU A 292 -9.56 -5.85 12.60
C LEU A 292 -8.22 -5.67 11.86
N CYS A 293 -7.83 -4.43 11.55
CA CYS A 293 -6.75 -4.11 10.61
C CYS A 293 -5.39 -3.86 11.27
N TYR A 294 -5.33 -3.37 12.50
CA TYR A 294 -4.08 -2.87 13.09
C TYR A 294 -3.74 -3.50 14.43
N SER A 295 -4.70 -4.16 15.07
CA SER A 295 -4.42 -4.85 16.32
C SER A 295 -3.64 -6.17 16.12
N GLY A 296 -2.79 -6.52 17.08
CA GLY A 296 -2.00 -7.76 17.08
C GLY A 296 -0.51 -7.54 16.80
N PRO A 297 0.25 -8.63 16.54
CA PRO A 297 1.68 -8.53 16.24
C PRO A 297 1.90 -7.86 14.88
N THR A 298 3.11 -7.31 14.69
CA THR A 298 3.56 -6.74 13.43
C THR A 298 3.35 -7.73 12.28
N ARG A 299 2.69 -7.27 11.22
CA ARG A 299 2.31 -8.11 10.08
C ARG A 299 3.46 -8.15 9.06
N PRO A 300 3.66 -9.28 8.36
CA PRO A 300 4.64 -9.35 7.27
C PRO A 300 4.27 -8.39 6.14
N ARG A 301 5.25 -7.90 5.38
CA ARG A 301 5.05 -6.88 4.33
C ARG A 301 3.99 -7.26 3.29
N TRP A 302 3.96 -8.53 2.89
CA TRP A 302 2.97 -9.04 1.92
C TRP A 302 1.53 -8.83 2.37
N HIS A 303 1.25 -8.76 3.68
CA HIS A 303 -0.10 -8.51 4.18
C HIS A 303 -0.60 -7.13 3.73
N TYR A 304 0.23 -6.10 3.82
CA TYR A 304 -0.12 -4.75 3.40
C TYR A 304 -0.32 -4.69 1.88
N CYS A 305 0.56 -5.36 1.13
CA CYS A 305 0.49 -5.45 -0.33
C CYS A 305 -0.79 -6.16 -0.80
N LEU A 306 -1.15 -7.29 -0.17
CA LEU A 306 -2.40 -7.98 -0.44
C LEU A 306 -3.62 -7.12 -0.08
N GLY A 307 -3.54 -6.34 1.00
CA GLY A 307 -4.61 -5.42 1.38
C GLY A 307 -4.83 -4.30 0.38
N GLU A 308 -3.76 -3.74 -0.19
CA GLU A 308 -3.87 -2.78 -1.29
C GLU A 308 -4.43 -3.43 -2.55
N ALA A 309 -3.99 -4.65 -2.88
CA ALA A 309 -4.55 -5.42 -3.99
C ALA A 309 -6.05 -5.68 -3.84
N CYS A 310 -6.49 -6.10 -2.63
CA CYS A 310 -7.90 -6.35 -2.35
C CYS A 310 -8.73 -5.06 -2.40
N TYR A 311 -8.18 -3.95 -1.92
CA TYR A 311 -8.83 -2.63 -2.02
C TYR A 311 -8.98 -2.21 -3.48
N GLY A 312 -7.93 -2.34 -4.28
CA GLY A 312 -7.91 -1.89 -5.68
C GLY A 312 -8.90 -2.58 -6.62
N ILE A 313 -9.45 -3.73 -6.22
CA ILE A 313 -10.51 -4.43 -6.98
C ILE A 313 -11.81 -3.60 -7.01
N ALA A 314 -12.15 -2.87 -5.93
CA ALA A 314 -13.43 -2.17 -5.81
C ALA A 314 -13.35 -0.74 -5.25
N ALA A 315 -12.17 -0.30 -4.82
CA ALA A 315 -11.99 0.86 -3.95
C ALA A 315 -12.95 0.84 -2.73
N ASP A 316 -13.14 -0.34 -2.13
CA ASP A 316 -14.12 -0.56 -1.07
C ASP A 316 -13.52 -1.34 0.11
N TYR A 317 -13.60 -0.75 1.30
CA TYR A 317 -13.07 -1.33 2.54
C TYR A 317 -13.87 -2.52 3.06
N VAL A 318 -15.15 -2.66 2.69
CA VAL A 318 -15.97 -3.83 3.04
C VAL A 318 -15.42 -5.05 2.32
N LEU A 319 -15.18 -4.92 1.00
CA LEU A 319 -14.60 -6.00 0.21
C LEU A 319 -13.18 -6.34 0.62
N LYS A 320 -12.32 -5.34 0.88
CA LYS A 320 -10.98 -5.56 1.43
C LYS A 320 -11.05 -6.44 2.68
N ARG A 321 -11.90 -6.08 3.65
CA ARG A 321 -12.06 -6.81 4.92
C ARG A 321 -12.61 -8.22 4.71
N TRP A 322 -13.64 -8.38 3.86
CA TRP A 322 -14.21 -9.69 3.55
C TRP A 322 -13.19 -10.61 2.88
N LEU A 323 -12.46 -10.14 1.85
CA LEU A 323 -11.43 -10.95 1.20
C LEU A 323 -10.31 -11.34 2.17
N MET A 324 -9.87 -10.42 3.02
CA MET A 324 -8.77 -10.64 3.96
C MET A 324 -9.17 -11.37 5.26
N LEU A 325 -10.44 -11.76 5.42
CA LEU A 325 -10.94 -12.31 6.69
C LEU A 325 -10.20 -13.56 7.18
N PHE A 326 -9.73 -14.39 6.25
CA PHE A 326 -8.95 -15.59 6.56
C PHE A 326 -7.70 -15.29 7.40
N LEU A 327 -7.17 -14.06 7.32
CA LEU A 327 -6.01 -13.60 8.09
C LEU A 327 -6.34 -13.23 9.54
N PHE A 328 -7.63 -13.05 9.86
CA PHE A 328 -8.09 -12.62 11.19
C PHE A 328 -8.68 -13.76 12.03
N GLN A 329 -8.92 -14.93 11.41
CA GLN A 329 -9.53 -16.07 12.07
C GLN A 329 -8.51 -17.12 12.54
N PRO A 330 -8.81 -17.88 13.61
CA PRO A 330 -8.05 -19.08 13.93
C PRO A 330 -8.22 -20.12 12.81
N SER A 331 -7.10 -20.63 12.28
CA SER A 331 -7.13 -21.80 11.41
C SER A 331 -7.77 -22.98 12.16
N PRO A 332 -8.62 -23.81 11.53
CA PRO A 332 -8.97 -25.10 12.08
C PRO A 332 -7.68 -25.91 12.29
N PRO A 333 -7.62 -26.85 13.26
CA PRO A 333 -6.44 -27.69 13.46
C PRO A 333 -6.20 -28.55 12.21
N GLN A 334 -5.35 -28.09 11.31
CA GLN A 334 -4.84 -28.90 10.20
C GLN A 334 -3.58 -29.65 10.64
N PRO A 335 -3.34 -30.86 10.11
CA PRO A 335 -2.05 -31.53 10.28
C PRO A 335 -0.95 -30.63 9.69
N ARG A 336 0.10 -30.38 10.48
CA ARG A 336 1.21 -29.48 10.13
C ARG A 336 1.76 -29.85 8.74
N PRO A 337 1.79 -28.93 7.76
CA PRO A 337 2.69 -29.09 6.63
C PRO A 337 4.11 -29.02 7.17
N THR A 338 4.91 -30.01 6.83
CA THR A 338 6.32 -30.08 7.17
C THR A 338 7.09 -29.20 6.19
N GLY A 339 7.58 -28.05 6.66
CA GLY A 339 8.61 -27.27 5.97
C GLY A 339 8.09 -26.12 5.11
N GLY A 340 8.16 -24.91 5.65
CA GLY A 340 8.07 -23.65 4.91
C GLY A 340 8.25 -22.48 5.88
N LEU A 341 9.09 -21.50 5.53
CA LEU A 341 9.37 -20.32 6.37
C LEU A 341 8.09 -19.53 6.75
N LEU A 342 7.03 -19.66 5.96
CA LEU A 342 5.73 -19.01 6.17
C LEU A 342 4.85 -19.68 7.24
N SER A 343 5.11 -20.94 7.63
CA SER A 343 4.29 -21.66 8.61
C SER A 343 4.52 -21.24 10.07
N LEU A 344 5.44 -20.29 10.31
CA LEU A 344 5.82 -19.79 11.64
C LEU A 344 5.19 -18.44 12.00
N LEU A 345 4.43 -17.83 11.09
CA LEU A 345 3.81 -16.52 11.32
C LEU A 345 2.62 -16.65 12.28
N ARG A 346 2.78 -16.11 13.50
CA ARG A 346 1.71 -16.02 14.51
C ARG A 346 0.78 -14.83 14.18
N LEU A 347 -0.13 -15.00 13.22
CA LEU A 347 -1.21 -14.03 12.98
C LEU A 347 -2.22 -14.02 14.14
N ARG A 348 -2.81 -12.85 14.43
CA ARG A 348 -3.83 -12.68 15.49
C ARG A 348 -5.03 -13.57 15.16
N ARG A 349 -5.55 -14.24 16.20
CA ARG A 349 -6.73 -15.10 16.11
C ARG A 349 -7.87 -14.42 16.87
N LEU A 350 -8.94 -14.08 16.17
CA LEU A 350 -10.15 -13.59 16.84
C LEU A 350 -10.80 -14.70 17.67
N PRO A 351 -11.30 -14.41 18.89
CA PRO A 351 -11.93 -15.39 19.76
C PRO A 351 -13.36 -15.79 19.32
N LEU A 352 -13.96 -15.07 18.35
CA LEU A 352 -15.30 -15.35 17.82
C LEU A 352 -15.28 -15.64 16.31
N PRO A 353 -16.23 -16.46 15.81
CA PRO A 353 -16.46 -16.62 14.37
C PRO A 353 -17.07 -15.33 13.80
N LEU A 354 -16.22 -14.46 13.27
CA LEU A 354 -16.58 -13.32 12.42
C LEU A 354 -16.59 -13.79 10.98
N ASP A 355 -17.70 -13.78 10.22
CA ASP A 355 -17.71 -14.27 8.82
C ASP A 355 -17.77 -13.17 7.74
N LEU A 356 -18.18 -11.93 8.10
CA LEU A 356 -18.37 -10.79 7.19
C LEU A 356 -19.26 -11.10 5.96
N GLU A 357 -20.03 -12.19 5.99
CA GLU A 357 -20.95 -12.53 4.91
C GLU A 357 -22.13 -11.55 4.85
N PRO A 358 -22.69 -11.05 5.97
CA PRO A 358 -23.72 -10.01 5.91
C PRO A 358 -23.26 -8.73 5.20
N SER A 359 -22.05 -8.25 5.48
CA SER A 359 -21.50 -7.06 4.83
C SER A 359 -21.21 -7.30 3.35
N TYR A 360 -20.64 -8.45 2.98
CA TYR A 360 -20.45 -8.79 1.57
C TYR A 360 -21.78 -8.93 0.81
N ALA A 361 -22.77 -9.60 1.40
CA ALA A 361 -24.08 -9.76 0.79
C ALA A 361 -24.82 -8.42 0.63
N LEU A 362 -24.70 -7.52 1.62
CA LEU A 362 -25.22 -6.16 1.54
C LEU A 362 -24.56 -5.41 0.37
N TRP A 363 -23.22 -5.41 0.33
CA TRP A 363 -22.44 -4.75 -0.73
C TRP A 363 -22.79 -5.31 -2.12
N LYS A 364 -22.79 -6.65 -2.28
CA LYS A 364 -23.10 -7.36 -3.53
C LYS A 364 -24.49 -7.00 -4.07
N ALA A 365 -25.46 -6.81 -3.19
CA ALA A 365 -26.82 -6.41 -3.54
C ALA A 365 -26.96 -4.91 -3.85
N GLY A 366 -25.89 -4.13 -3.78
CA GLY A 366 -25.90 -2.68 -3.96
C GLY A 366 -26.49 -1.95 -2.76
N GLY A 367 -26.43 -2.53 -1.57
CA GLY A 367 -26.80 -1.86 -0.32
C GLY A 367 -25.60 -1.19 0.34
N ARG A 368 -25.86 -0.09 1.05
CA ARG A 368 -24.93 0.60 1.95
C ARG A 368 -25.66 1.08 3.19
N TYR A 369 -24.89 1.44 4.23
CA TYR A 369 -25.44 2.14 5.38
C TYR A 369 -24.56 3.30 5.83
N ASP A 370 -25.20 4.30 6.43
CA ASP A 370 -24.57 5.41 7.15
C ASP A 370 -25.27 5.59 8.52
N PHE A 371 -24.67 6.38 9.41
CA PHE A 371 -25.24 6.63 10.75
C PHE A 371 -25.60 8.10 10.93
N ASP A 372 -26.72 8.38 11.58
CA ASP A 372 -27.04 9.73 12.08
C ASP A 372 -27.62 9.58 13.49
N GLY A 373 -26.84 10.03 14.48
CA GLY A 373 -27.11 9.79 15.90
C GLY A 373 -27.18 8.30 16.24
N ASN A 374 -28.36 7.84 16.66
CA ASN A 374 -28.62 6.45 17.04
C ASN A 374 -29.38 5.66 15.96
N THR A 375 -29.43 6.17 14.73
CA THR A 375 -30.10 5.50 13.61
C THR A 375 -29.08 5.09 12.55
N CYS A 376 -29.17 3.83 12.11
CA CYS A 376 -28.50 3.28 10.94
C CYS A 376 -29.44 3.38 9.74
N PHE A 377 -29.03 4.18 8.76
CA PHE A 377 -29.76 4.45 7.51
C PHE A 377 -29.25 3.51 6.44
N VAL A 378 -30.08 2.58 5.98
CA VAL A 378 -29.72 1.59 4.95
C VAL A 378 -30.38 1.98 3.63
N TYR A 379 -29.58 2.06 2.57
CA TYR A 379 -30.02 2.55 1.26
C TYR A 379 -29.35 1.81 0.11
N GLU A 380 -29.91 1.98 -1.09
CA GLU A 380 -29.37 1.43 -2.33
C GLU A 380 -28.39 2.40 -3.01
N VAL A 381 -27.37 1.84 -3.65
CA VAL A 381 -26.45 2.56 -4.54
C VAL A 381 -26.62 2.11 -5.99
N GLU A 382 -26.00 2.86 -6.91
CA GLU A 382 -26.01 2.53 -8.34
C GLU A 382 -25.46 1.13 -8.59
N ARG A 383 -26.17 0.37 -9.41
CA ARG A 383 -25.80 -0.98 -9.85
C ARG A 383 -25.51 -0.95 -11.34
N ARG A 384 -24.60 -1.79 -11.79
CA ARG A 384 -24.39 -2.00 -13.23
C ARG A 384 -25.35 -3.04 -13.77
N GLU A 385 -25.84 -2.79 -14.99
CA GLU A 385 -26.49 -3.83 -15.78
C GLU A 385 -25.48 -4.96 -16.05
N GLY A 386 -25.92 -6.20 -15.89
CA GLY A 386 -25.03 -7.34 -15.73
C GLY A 386 -25.52 -8.62 -16.36
#